data_AF-A0AAU9YW88-F1
#
_entry.id   AF-A0AAU9YW88-F1
#
_cell.length_a   1.000
_cell.length_b   1.000
_cell.length_c   1.000
_cell.angle_alpha   90.00
_cell.angle_beta   90.00
_cell.angle_gamma   90.00
#
_symmetry.space_group_name_H-M   'P 1'
#
loop_
_entity.id
_entity.type
_entity.pdbx_description
1 polymer ?
#
loop_
_entity_poly.entity_id
_entity_poly.type
_entity_poly.pdbx_seq_one_letter_code
_entity_poly.pdbx_strand_id
1 'polypeptide(L)'
;MRKHHHADRKSLTRTIIQQIVFKINKNATNNNKTIFSGRQCPVSVCYIHRCTVSVFTIAYCVCAWTFSITLSVKGILLPLRTFGNNTIMNILIQCIGSFGIHYSKDYTEADFHFIMRGAALIRMLANFMGHSVFQRGLQDYLTLHKYGNAARNDLWNTLSEALKRNGKYVNIQEVMDQWTLQMGYPVITILGNMTVENRIIITQQHFIYDISAKTKALQLQNNSYLWQIPLTIVVGNRSHVSSETIIWVSNKSEHHRIAYLDKGSWILGNINQTGYFRVNYDLRNWKLLIDQLIRNHEEYILKQVATTYIKLGWPKNNFNGSLLQASYQHEIPLNVRDIVYCTGVSLLDEDVWEFIWMKFHSTTAVSEKKILLEALTCSDDRNLLNRLLNLSLNSEVVLDQDAIDVIIHVARNPHGRDLAWKFFRDKWKILNTRYGEALFMNSKLISGVTEFLNTEGELKELKNFMKTYDGVASASFSRAVETVEANVRWKRLYQDELFQWLGKAVRH
;
A
#
# COMPACT_ATOMS: atom_id res chain seq x y z
N MET A 1 3.84 -31.97 -25.81
CA MET A 1 4.46 -32.34 -24.51
C MET A 1 4.15 -31.38 -23.34
N ARG A 2 3.82 -30.08 -23.52
CA ARG A 2 3.46 -29.18 -22.39
C ARG A 2 2.05 -29.37 -21.77
N LYS A 3 1.09 -29.97 -22.48
CA LYS A 3 -0.26 -30.27 -21.92
C LYS A 3 -0.29 -31.50 -21.00
N HIS A 4 0.59 -32.49 -21.19
CA HIS A 4 0.63 -33.69 -20.36
C HIS A 4 1.25 -33.44 -18.97
N HIS A 5 2.33 -32.65 -18.87
CA HIS A 5 2.93 -32.34 -17.56
C HIS A 5 2.06 -31.45 -16.65
N HIS A 6 1.15 -30.65 -17.21
CA HIS A 6 0.21 -29.85 -16.41
C HIS A 6 -0.96 -30.70 -15.88
N ALA A 7 -1.38 -31.70 -16.66
CA ALA A 7 -2.40 -32.67 -16.24
C ALA A 7 -1.88 -33.61 -15.14
N ASP A 8 -0.62 -34.06 -15.23
CA ASP A 8 -0.02 -34.97 -14.25
C ASP A 8 0.31 -34.28 -12.92
N ARG A 9 0.76 -33.02 -12.92
CA ARG A 9 0.94 -32.25 -11.67
C ARG A 9 -0.39 -31.86 -11.03
N LYS A 10 -1.41 -31.51 -11.83
CA LYS A 10 -2.76 -31.30 -11.30
C LYS A 10 -3.33 -32.59 -10.73
N SER A 11 -3.12 -33.74 -11.39
CA SER A 11 -3.52 -35.05 -10.88
C SER A 11 -2.87 -35.38 -9.53
N LEU A 12 -1.55 -35.27 -9.42
CA LEU A 12 -0.83 -35.57 -8.17
C LEU A 12 -1.23 -34.63 -7.03
N THR A 13 -1.35 -33.33 -7.30
CA THR A 13 -1.78 -32.32 -6.32
C THR A 13 -3.24 -32.52 -5.90
N ARG A 14 -4.12 -32.90 -6.84
CA ARG A 14 -5.54 -33.21 -6.59
C ARG A 14 -5.71 -34.48 -5.77
N THR A 15 -4.93 -35.54 -6.03
CA THR A 15 -4.93 -36.76 -5.21
C THR A 15 -4.45 -36.48 -3.79
N ILE A 16 -3.42 -35.66 -3.64
CA ILE A 16 -2.87 -35.28 -2.33
C ILE A 16 -3.90 -34.49 -1.51
N ILE A 17 -4.59 -33.52 -2.11
CA ILE A 17 -5.49 -32.66 -1.33
C ILE A 17 -6.88 -33.30 -1.15
N GLN A 18 -7.36 -34.14 -2.09
CA GLN A 18 -8.54 -34.99 -1.85
C GLN A 18 -8.32 -35.93 -0.65
N GLN A 19 -7.10 -36.45 -0.45
CA GLN A 19 -6.77 -37.23 0.76
C GLN A 19 -6.75 -36.40 2.05
N ILE A 20 -6.41 -35.10 1.97
CA ILE A 20 -6.46 -34.16 3.11
C ILE A 20 -7.93 -33.93 3.53
N VAL A 21 -8.82 -33.65 2.57
CA VAL A 21 -10.23 -33.34 2.81
C VAL A 21 -10.99 -34.55 3.35
N PHE A 22 -10.76 -35.74 2.77
CA PHE A 22 -11.44 -36.97 3.19
C PHE A 22 -11.13 -37.37 4.64
N LYS A 23 -9.94 -37.01 5.15
CA LYS A 23 -9.51 -37.36 6.52
C LYS A 23 -9.94 -36.34 7.57
N ILE A 24 -10.07 -35.06 7.21
CA ILE A 24 -10.68 -34.03 8.08
C ILE A 24 -12.14 -34.39 8.40
N ASN A 25 -12.89 -34.87 7.40
CA ASN A 25 -14.29 -35.29 7.59
C ASN A 25 -14.45 -36.48 8.57
N LYS A 26 -13.42 -37.34 8.66
CA LYS A 26 -13.40 -38.50 9.57
C LYS A 26 -13.09 -38.14 11.03
N ASN A 27 -12.43 -37.00 11.29
CA ASN A 27 -12.17 -36.52 12.63
C ASN A 27 -13.33 -35.68 13.20
N ALA A 28 -14.15 -35.06 12.35
CA ALA A 28 -15.35 -34.33 12.76
C ALA A 28 -16.45 -35.27 13.31
N THR A 29 -16.46 -36.54 12.89
CA THR A 29 -17.46 -37.54 13.29
C THR A 29 -17.13 -38.29 14.59
N ASN A 30 -15.92 -38.12 15.16
CA ASN A 30 -15.45 -38.95 16.29
C ASN A 30 -15.24 -38.24 17.63
N ASN A 31 -15.56 -36.94 17.76
CA ASN A 31 -15.40 -36.22 19.03
C ASN A 31 -16.73 -35.95 19.74
N ASN A 32 -17.39 -37.03 20.17
CA ASN A 32 -18.30 -37.02 21.31
C ASN A 32 -17.65 -37.83 22.45
N LYS A 33 -16.80 -37.17 23.25
CA LYS A 33 -16.56 -37.53 24.66
C LYS A 33 -15.73 -36.45 25.37
N THR A 34 -16.30 -36.04 26.50
CA THR A 34 -15.83 -35.16 27.56
C THR A 34 -14.39 -35.41 28.03
N ILE A 35 -13.70 -34.34 28.44
CA ILE A 35 -13.00 -34.19 29.75
C ILE A 35 -12.56 -32.72 29.94
N PHE A 36 -13.01 -32.12 31.04
CA PHE A 36 -12.52 -30.88 31.63
C PHE A 36 -11.22 -31.14 32.40
N SER A 37 -10.23 -30.25 32.32
CA SER A 37 -9.51 -29.69 33.49
C SER A 37 -8.40 -28.75 33.01
N GLY A 38 -8.37 -27.53 33.56
CA GLY A 38 -7.49 -26.46 33.11
C GLY A 38 -6.04 -26.55 33.61
N ARG A 39 -5.20 -25.66 33.05
CA ARG A 39 -4.12 -24.93 33.74
C ARG A 39 -3.53 -23.86 32.81
N GLN A 40 -3.60 -22.62 33.32
CA GLN A 40 -2.60 -21.54 33.29
C GLN A 40 -1.87 -21.21 31.97
N CYS A 41 -2.26 -20.05 31.42
CA CYS A 41 -1.47 -19.23 30.50
C CYS A 41 -0.10 -18.86 31.07
N PRO A 42 0.91 -18.74 30.20
CA PRO A 42 1.87 -17.64 30.34
C PRO A 42 2.06 -16.86 29.04
N VAL A 43 1.95 -15.53 29.21
CA VAL A 43 2.75 -14.46 28.58
C VAL A 43 2.71 -14.33 27.05
N SER A 44 1.86 -13.40 26.63
CA SER A 44 1.68 -12.85 25.29
C SER A 44 2.95 -12.19 24.75
N VAL A 45 3.46 -12.70 23.62
CA VAL A 45 4.41 -12.01 22.75
C VAL A 45 3.64 -11.59 21.49
N CYS A 46 3.21 -10.32 21.45
CA CYS A 46 2.53 -9.74 20.29
C CYS A 46 3.53 -9.47 19.15
N TYR A 47 3.49 -10.30 18.11
CA TYR A 47 4.09 -9.98 16.82
C TYR A 47 3.05 -9.33 15.90
N ILE A 48 3.39 -8.13 15.42
CA ILE A 48 2.57 -7.33 14.50
C ILE A 48 2.66 -7.96 13.11
N HIS A 49 1.55 -8.56 12.65
CA HIS A 49 1.35 -8.94 11.25
C HIS A 49 0.42 -7.94 10.58
N ARG A 50 0.80 -7.52 9.38
CA ARG A 50 0.03 -6.64 8.49
C ARG A 50 -1.29 -7.32 8.13
N CYS A 51 -2.39 -6.82 8.70
CA CYS A 51 -3.69 -6.64 8.03
C CYS A 51 -4.67 -6.05 9.06
N THR A 52 -5.51 -5.10 8.63
CA THR A 52 -6.61 -4.47 9.40
C THR A 52 -6.23 -3.59 10.61
N VAL A 53 -5.74 -2.36 10.36
CA VAL A 53 -5.59 -1.32 11.42
C VAL A 53 -6.83 -0.42 11.56
N SER A 54 -7.86 -0.55 10.73
CA SER A 54 -8.93 0.46 10.69
C SER A 54 -10.03 0.32 11.75
N VAL A 55 -10.18 -0.83 12.43
CA VAL A 55 -11.28 -1.02 13.42
C VAL A 55 -10.75 -1.23 14.85
N PHE A 56 -9.59 -1.87 15.03
CA PHE A 56 -9.01 -2.10 16.36
C PHE A 56 -8.42 -0.83 17.01
N THR A 57 -8.10 0.20 16.22
CA THR A 57 -7.49 1.45 16.73
C THR A 57 -8.50 2.32 17.48
N ILE A 58 -9.80 2.25 17.14
CA ILE A 58 -10.86 2.96 17.85
C ILE A 58 -11.13 2.31 19.22
N ALA A 59 -11.11 0.98 19.29
CA ALA A 59 -11.28 0.25 20.55
C ALA A 59 -10.11 0.48 21.53
N TYR A 60 -8.87 0.55 21.03
CA TYR A 60 -7.70 0.85 21.88
C TYR A 60 -7.70 2.30 22.39
N CYS A 61 -8.16 3.28 21.61
CA CYS A 61 -8.31 4.66 22.07
C CYS A 61 -9.42 4.82 23.10
N VAL A 62 -10.56 4.13 22.95
CA VAL A 62 -11.66 4.15 23.93
C VAL A 62 -11.26 3.44 25.23
N CYS A 63 -10.55 2.30 25.15
CA CYS A 63 -10.03 1.62 26.34
C CYS A 63 -8.89 2.38 27.04
N ALA A 64 -8.02 3.09 26.30
CA ALA A 64 -6.98 3.93 26.90
C ALA A 64 -7.58 5.20 27.57
N TRP A 65 -8.67 5.73 27.01
CA TRP A 65 -9.43 6.82 27.63
C TRP A 65 -10.15 6.39 28.91
N THR A 66 -10.78 5.21 28.91
CA THR A 66 -11.43 4.70 30.14
C THR A 66 -10.40 4.30 31.20
N PHE A 67 -9.23 3.77 30.83
CA PHE A 67 -8.15 3.46 31.78
C PHE A 67 -7.52 4.72 32.39
N SER A 68 -7.34 5.81 31.61
CA SER A 68 -6.86 7.10 32.12
C SER A 68 -7.85 7.79 33.07
N ILE A 69 -9.15 7.70 32.80
CA ILE A 69 -10.19 8.26 33.69
C ILE A 69 -10.20 7.48 35.02
N THR A 70 -10.00 6.16 34.99
CA THR A 70 -9.98 5.33 36.21
C THR A 70 -8.72 5.56 37.06
N LEU A 71 -7.58 5.92 36.45
CA LEU A 71 -6.34 6.28 37.16
C LEU A 71 -6.37 7.71 37.73
N SER A 72 -7.07 8.65 37.09
CA SER A 72 -7.23 10.02 37.59
C SER A 72 -8.09 10.08 38.86
N VAL A 73 -8.96 9.09 39.11
CA VAL A 73 -9.77 8.98 40.34
C VAL A 73 -8.95 8.41 41.52
N LYS A 74 -7.76 7.85 41.30
CA LYS A 74 -6.95 7.19 42.34
C LYS A 74 -5.59 7.83 42.67
N GLY A 75 -5.25 8.99 42.12
CA GLY A 75 -4.14 9.81 42.63
C GLY A 75 -2.74 9.17 42.59
N ILE A 76 -2.44 8.34 41.58
CA ILE A 76 -1.10 7.73 41.42
C ILE A 76 -0.35 8.44 40.26
N LEU A 77 0.65 9.25 40.60
CA LEU A 77 1.63 9.83 39.69
C LEU A 77 2.75 8.81 39.40
N LEU A 78 2.93 8.40 38.14
CA LEU A 78 4.16 7.74 37.69
C LEU A 78 4.85 8.60 36.60
N PRO A 79 6.17 8.82 36.67
CA PRO A 79 6.88 9.70 35.75
C PRO A 79 7.11 9.06 34.37
N LEU A 80 6.92 9.84 33.31
CA LEU A 80 7.20 9.54 31.90
C LEU A 80 8.71 9.40 31.63
N ARG A 81 9.37 8.36 32.13
CA ARG A 81 10.81 8.13 31.89
C ARG A 81 11.17 6.80 31.21
N THR A 82 10.20 6.00 30.77
CA THR A 82 10.47 4.64 30.25
C THR A 82 9.68 4.30 28.99
N PHE A 83 9.76 5.13 27.94
CA PHE A 83 9.31 4.72 26.61
C PHE A 83 10.41 4.96 25.57
N GLY A 84 10.87 3.88 24.94
CA GLY A 84 11.94 3.90 23.95
C GLY A 84 11.56 4.62 22.65
N ASN A 85 12.56 5.21 21.99
CA ASN A 85 12.49 6.11 20.83
C ASN A 85 11.57 5.64 19.67
N ASN A 86 11.44 4.33 19.42
CA ASN A 86 10.61 3.81 18.32
C ASN A 86 9.10 3.78 18.63
N THR A 87 8.73 3.70 19.91
CA THR A 87 7.33 3.58 20.34
C THR A 87 6.64 4.94 20.28
N ILE A 88 7.35 5.99 20.69
CA ILE A 88 6.85 7.37 20.67
C ILE A 88 6.67 7.86 19.21
N MET A 89 7.58 7.51 18.30
CA MET A 89 7.45 7.82 16.86
C MET A 89 6.23 7.14 16.22
N ASN A 90 6.00 5.85 16.53
CA ASN A 90 4.84 5.13 16.00
C ASN A 90 3.51 5.66 16.57
N ILE A 91 3.48 6.01 17.86
CA ILE A 91 2.32 6.61 18.50
C ILE A 91 2.06 8.02 17.93
N LEU A 92 3.10 8.82 17.66
CA LEU A 92 2.95 10.17 17.09
C LEU A 92 2.49 10.15 15.62
N ILE A 93 2.98 9.20 14.80
CA ILE A 93 2.48 9.02 13.42
C ILE A 93 0.98 8.65 13.45
N GLN A 94 0.54 7.86 14.43
CA GLN A 94 -0.88 7.52 14.60
C GLN A 94 -1.72 8.66 15.21
N CYS A 95 -1.17 9.43 16.15
CA CYS A 95 -1.88 10.52 16.81
C CYS A 95 -1.98 11.78 15.95
N ILE A 96 -0.96 12.14 15.16
CA ILE A 96 -1.02 13.29 14.24
C ILE A 96 -2.06 13.05 13.13
N GLY A 97 -2.32 11.79 12.76
CA GLY A 97 -3.44 11.42 11.88
C GLY A 97 -4.83 11.49 12.52
N SER A 98 -4.93 11.73 13.83
CA SER A 98 -6.19 11.66 14.60
C SER A 98 -6.65 12.99 15.21
N PHE A 99 -5.92 14.10 14.98
CA PHE A 99 -6.35 15.41 15.47
C PHE A 99 -7.38 16.06 14.55
N GLY A 100 -8.57 16.29 15.12
CA GLY A 100 -9.79 16.67 14.42
C GLY A 100 -9.68 17.96 13.60
N ILE A 101 -9.99 17.82 12.31
CA ILE A 101 -10.45 18.89 11.46
C ILE A 101 -11.98 18.84 11.51
N HIS A 102 -12.62 19.99 11.65
CA HIS A 102 -14.08 20.15 11.60
C HIS A 102 -14.68 19.33 10.45
N TYR A 103 -15.52 18.35 10.78
CA TYR A 103 -16.21 17.48 9.82
C TYR A 103 -17.26 18.29 9.04
N SER A 104 -16.86 18.86 7.90
CA SER A 104 -17.79 19.23 6.83
C SER A 104 -18.09 18.00 5.98
N LYS A 105 -19.37 17.79 5.67
CA LYS A 105 -19.89 16.72 4.78
C LYS A 105 -19.23 16.77 3.40
N ASP A 106 -18.12 16.07 3.25
CA ASP A 106 -17.47 15.56 2.04
C ASP A 106 -16.28 14.78 2.63
N TYR A 107 -16.07 13.50 2.39
CA TYR A 107 -15.00 13.05 1.49
C TYR A 107 -14.89 11.52 1.57
N THR A 108 -14.57 10.93 0.40
CA THR A 108 -14.47 9.51 0.06
C THR A 108 -13.01 9.15 -0.24
N GLU A 109 -12.41 8.06 0.29
CA GLU A 109 -11.09 7.45 -0.10
C GLU A 109 -9.83 8.38 -0.07
N ALA A 110 -10.04 9.69 0.04
CA ALA A 110 -9.09 10.76 0.21
C ALA A 110 -8.33 10.62 1.53
N ASP A 111 -8.89 9.88 2.51
CA ASP A 111 -8.25 9.65 3.80
C ASP A 111 -6.97 8.83 3.69
N PHE A 112 -6.92 7.76 2.90
CA PHE A 112 -5.67 6.98 2.78
C PHE A 112 -4.59 7.76 2.03
N HIS A 113 -4.94 8.41 0.92
CA HIS A 113 -3.99 9.23 0.19
C HIS A 113 -3.52 10.42 1.03
N PHE A 114 -4.40 11.08 1.77
CA PHE A 114 -4.08 12.17 2.68
C PHE A 114 -3.18 11.72 3.83
N ILE A 115 -3.50 10.60 4.50
CA ILE A 115 -2.69 10.03 5.58
C ILE A 115 -1.30 9.65 5.06
N MET A 116 -1.23 8.92 3.94
CA MET A 116 0.06 8.47 3.39
C MET A 116 0.90 9.63 2.85
N ARG A 117 0.27 10.61 2.20
CA ARG A 117 0.93 11.83 1.75
C ARG A 117 1.42 12.66 2.93
N GLY A 118 0.57 12.88 3.94
CA GLY A 118 0.91 13.60 5.16
C GLY A 118 2.09 12.95 5.88
N ALA A 119 2.04 11.64 6.09
CA ALA A 119 3.13 10.88 6.70
C ALA A 119 4.43 10.96 5.88
N ALA A 120 4.36 10.87 4.55
CA ALA A 120 5.53 11.00 3.68
C ALA A 120 6.15 12.41 3.73
N LEU A 121 5.33 13.45 3.75
CA LEU A 121 5.78 14.84 3.88
C LEU A 121 6.41 15.12 5.25
N ILE A 122 5.82 14.61 6.33
CA ILE A 122 6.40 14.71 7.69
C ILE A 122 7.73 13.96 7.75
N ARG A 123 7.85 12.78 7.12
CA ARG A 123 9.11 12.03 7.05
C ARG A 123 10.19 12.80 6.29
N MET A 124 9.84 13.41 5.16
CA MET A 124 10.74 14.27 4.40
C MET A 124 11.25 15.45 5.25
N LEU A 125 10.32 16.10 5.96
CA LEU A 125 10.62 17.20 6.89
C LEU A 125 11.58 16.78 8.00
N ALA A 126 11.29 15.66 8.68
CA ALA A 126 12.16 15.11 9.72
C ALA A 126 13.57 14.78 9.21
N ASN A 127 13.69 14.29 7.96
CA ASN A 127 14.97 13.95 7.38
C ASN A 127 15.86 15.17 7.13
N PHE A 128 15.35 16.23 6.49
CA PHE A 128 16.19 17.41 6.20
C PHE A 128 16.45 18.28 7.43
N MET A 129 15.52 18.32 8.39
CA MET A 129 15.73 19.00 9.67
C MET A 129 16.77 18.28 10.53
N GLY A 130 16.77 16.95 10.47
CA GLY A 130 17.47 16.05 11.38
C GLY A 130 16.56 15.63 12.52
N HIS A 131 16.53 14.32 12.81
CA HIS A 131 15.60 13.69 13.74
C HIS A 131 15.58 14.34 15.14
N SER A 132 16.74 14.73 15.68
CA SER A 132 16.85 15.36 17.00
C SER A 132 16.28 16.78 17.06
N VAL A 133 16.39 17.54 15.98
CA VAL A 133 15.82 18.89 15.88
C VAL A 133 14.32 18.79 15.68
N PHE A 134 13.87 17.90 14.80
CA PHE A 134 12.46 17.63 14.56
C PHE A 134 11.72 17.18 15.83
N GLN A 135 12.29 16.24 16.58
CA GLN A 135 11.71 15.76 17.83
C GLN A 135 11.59 16.86 18.88
N ARG A 136 12.62 17.70 19.04
CA ARG A 136 12.58 18.85 19.96
C ARG A 136 11.51 19.86 19.54
N GLY A 137 11.45 20.22 18.24
CA GLY A 137 10.44 21.14 17.74
C GLY A 137 9.01 20.62 17.93
N LEU A 138 8.81 19.31 17.77
CA LEU A 138 7.51 18.67 18.04
C LEU A 138 7.17 18.66 19.53
N GLN A 139 8.15 18.46 20.41
CA GLN A 139 7.95 18.56 21.87
C GLN A 139 7.56 20.00 22.27
N ASP A 140 8.22 21.00 21.70
CA ASP A 140 7.90 22.41 21.91
C ASP A 140 6.47 22.72 21.43
N TYR A 141 6.10 22.25 20.23
CA TYR A 141 4.75 22.39 19.69
C TYR A 141 3.67 21.76 20.58
N LEU A 142 3.86 20.50 21.00
CA LEU A 142 2.89 19.80 21.85
C LEU A 142 2.76 20.44 23.24
N THR A 143 3.85 21.01 23.76
CA THR A 143 3.85 21.72 25.05
C THR A 143 3.12 23.05 24.93
N LEU A 144 3.34 23.78 23.83
CA LEU A 144 2.72 25.08 23.58
C LEU A 144 1.20 24.98 23.36
N HIS A 145 0.74 23.95 22.64
CA HIS A 145 -0.67 23.76 22.29
C HIS A 145 -1.39 22.74 23.18
N LYS A 146 -0.81 22.38 24.32
CA LYS A 146 -1.38 21.39 25.24
C LYS A 146 -2.77 21.84 25.72
N TYR A 147 -3.76 20.96 25.60
CA TYR A 147 -5.17 21.22 25.96
C TYR A 147 -5.87 22.32 25.14
N GLY A 148 -5.25 22.78 24.06
CA GLY A 148 -5.82 23.76 23.13
C GLY A 148 -5.97 23.22 21.71
N ASN A 149 -6.21 24.13 20.79
CA ASN A 149 -6.26 23.85 19.35
C ASN A 149 -5.01 24.41 18.65
N ALA A 150 -4.73 23.90 17.47
CA ALA A 150 -3.62 24.37 16.64
C ALA A 150 -4.02 24.34 15.17
N ALA A 151 -3.50 25.30 14.41
CA ALA A 151 -3.59 25.35 12.97
C ALA A 151 -2.29 24.87 12.30
N ARG A 152 -2.33 24.69 10.98
CA ARG A 152 -1.18 24.28 10.18
C ARG A 152 0.06 25.17 10.41
N ASN A 153 -0.14 26.49 10.45
CA ASN A 153 0.97 27.45 10.55
C ASN A 153 1.66 27.40 11.92
N ASP A 154 0.95 27.00 12.98
CA ASP A 154 1.51 26.87 14.33
C ASP A 154 2.61 25.79 14.37
N LEU A 155 2.39 24.68 13.64
CA LEU A 155 3.40 23.62 13.50
C LEU A 155 4.61 24.11 12.70
N TRP A 156 4.42 24.83 11.61
CA TRP A 156 5.53 25.34 10.80
C TRP A 156 6.37 26.38 11.54
N ASN A 157 5.73 27.25 12.33
CA ASN A 157 6.41 28.27 13.12
C ASN A 157 7.28 27.62 14.21
N THR A 158 6.71 26.69 14.99
CA THR A 158 7.45 25.99 16.06
C THR A 158 8.65 25.20 15.53
N LEU A 159 8.48 24.49 14.42
CA LEU A 159 9.58 23.77 13.78
C LEU A 159 10.64 24.72 13.18
N SER A 160 10.24 25.87 12.64
CA SER A 160 11.18 26.88 12.11
C SER A 160 12.03 27.48 13.22
N GLU A 161 11.45 27.76 14.38
CA GLU A 161 12.19 28.22 15.56
C GLU A 161 13.17 27.16 16.08
N ALA A 162 12.79 25.88 16.06
CA ALA A 162 13.69 24.79 16.42
C ALA A 162 14.91 24.69 15.48
N LEU A 163 14.74 24.94 14.18
CA LEU A 163 15.86 25.03 13.22
C LEU A 163 16.76 26.23 13.48
N LYS A 164 16.17 27.40 13.72
CA LYS A 164 16.91 28.64 14.00
C LYS A 164 17.82 28.47 15.22
N ARG A 165 17.32 27.85 16.29
CA ARG A 165 18.13 27.52 17.49
C ARG A 165 19.33 26.60 17.19
N ASN A 166 19.27 25.82 16.11
CA ASN A 166 20.33 24.92 15.68
C ASN A 166 21.22 25.51 14.56
N GLY A 167 21.13 26.82 14.32
CA GLY A 167 21.95 27.53 13.33
C GLY A 167 21.56 27.28 11.87
N LYS A 168 20.39 26.69 11.60
CA LYS A 168 19.86 26.49 10.25
C LYS A 168 18.74 27.52 9.97
N TYR A 169 18.89 28.30 8.92
CA TYR A 169 17.92 29.31 8.50
C TYR A 169 17.13 28.81 7.29
N VAL A 170 16.13 27.98 7.53
CA VAL A 170 15.18 27.53 6.50
C VAL A 170 13.77 27.87 6.97
N ASN A 171 13.02 28.60 6.15
CA ASN A 171 11.62 28.87 6.43
C ASN A 171 10.77 27.65 6.07
N ILE A 172 10.35 26.87 7.08
CA ILE A 172 9.59 25.63 6.85
C ILE A 172 8.23 25.94 6.26
N GLN A 173 7.63 27.08 6.61
CA GLN A 173 6.32 27.46 6.07
C GLN A 173 6.39 27.61 4.55
N GLU A 174 7.38 28.35 4.02
CA GLU A 174 7.55 28.53 2.58
C GLU A 174 7.77 27.20 1.85
N VAL A 175 8.56 26.30 2.43
CA VAL A 175 8.80 24.97 1.87
C VAL A 175 7.49 24.17 1.87
N MET A 176 6.84 24.02 3.02
CA MET A 176 5.70 23.13 3.21
C MET A 176 4.39 23.67 2.62
N ASP A 177 4.26 24.98 2.43
CA ASP A 177 3.12 25.57 1.73
C ASP A 177 3.05 25.08 0.28
N GLN A 178 4.19 24.93 -0.40
CA GLN A 178 4.23 24.38 -1.75
C GLN A 178 3.86 22.89 -1.80
N TRP A 179 4.13 22.13 -0.73
CA TRP A 179 3.78 20.72 -0.62
C TRP A 179 2.34 20.48 -0.15
N THR A 180 1.73 21.42 0.58
CA THR A 180 0.39 21.25 1.18
C THR A 180 -0.72 21.95 0.41
N LEU A 181 -0.43 23.09 -0.25
CA LEU A 181 -1.44 23.87 -1.00
C LEU A 181 -1.57 23.45 -2.46
N GLN A 182 -0.54 22.81 -3.03
CA GLN A 182 -0.56 22.37 -4.42
C GLN A 182 -0.94 20.89 -4.52
N MET A 183 -1.66 20.51 -5.58
CA MET A 183 -1.97 19.10 -5.86
C MET A 183 -0.79 18.41 -6.55
N GLY A 184 -0.70 17.08 -6.36
CA GLY A 184 0.33 16.26 -6.99
C GLY A 184 1.71 16.35 -6.34
N TYR A 185 2.73 15.96 -7.09
CA TYR A 185 4.13 15.94 -6.66
C TYR A 185 5.07 16.03 -7.87
N PRO A 186 6.33 16.45 -7.69
CA PRO A 186 7.26 16.59 -8.81
C PRO A 186 7.94 15.27 -9.20
N VAL A 187 8.33 15.19 -10.48
CA VAL A 187 9.42 14.34 -10.96
C VAL A 187 10.64 15.22 -11.20
N ILE A 188 11.76 14.79 -10.65
CA ILE A 188 13.06 15.42 -10.81
C ILE A 188 13.83 14.65 -11.87
N THR A 189 14.30 15.31 -12.92
CA THR A 189 15.19 14.71 -13.91
C THR A 189 16.59 15.22 -13.71
N ILE A 190 17.53 14.30 -13.41
CA ILE A 190 18.95 14.59 -13.27
C ILE A 190 19.63 14.20 -14.57
N LEU A 191 20.22 15.19 -15.25
CA LEU A 191 20.97 15.02 -16.49
C LEU A 191 22.44 15.29 -16.19
N GLY A 192 23.29 14.27 -16.36
CA GLY A 192 24.74 14.45 -16.26
C GLY A 192 25.30 15.09 -17.53
N ASN A 193 25.87 16.29 -17.45
CA ASN A 193 26.71 16.81 -18.53
C ASN A 193 28.18 16.48 -18.23
N MET A 194 28.81 15.74 -19.14
CA MET A 194 30.20 15.30 -19.01
C MET A 194 31.20 16.24 -19.68
N THR A 195 30.80 17.48 -19.98
CA THR A 195 31.78 18.51 -20.32
C THR A 195 32.62 18.87 -19.09
N VAL A 196 33.78 19.50 -19.35
CA VAL A 196 34.97 19.74 -18.52
C VAL A 196 34.74 20.26 -17.08
N GLU A 197 33.51 20.49 -16.64
CA GLU A 197 33.17 21.18 -15.38
C GLU A 197 32.35 20.36 -14.35
N ASN A 198 32.18 19.04 -14.51
CA ASN A 198 31.44 18.18 -13.55
C ASN A 198 30.08 18.76 -13.13
N ARG A 199 29.30 19.28 -14.10
CA ARG A 199 28.01 19.92 -13.85
C ARG A 199 26.86 18.96 -14.14
N ILE A 200 25.92 18.88 -13.21
CA ILE A 200 24.63 18.22 -13.44
C ILE A 200 23.55 19.28 -13.65
N ILE A 201 22.59 18.95 -14.51
CA ILE A 201 21.39 19.74 -14.73
C ILE A 201 20.26 19.02 -14.02
N ILE A 202 19.61 19.70 -13.09
CA ILE A 202 18.47 19.17 -12.35
C ILE A 202 17.25 19.95 -12.80
N THR A 203 16.25 19.24 -13.31
CA THR A 203 14.97 19.84 -13.70
C THR A 203 13.83 19.26 -12.89
N GLN A 204 12.86 20.09 -12.51
CA GLN A 204 11.63 19.65 -11.85
C GLN A 204 10.41 19.89 -12.75
N GLN A 205 9.50 18.93 -12.74
CA GLN A 205 8.24 19.01 -13.48
C GLN A 205 7.13 18.34 -12.66
N HIS A 206 5.89 18.80 -12.77
CA HIS A 206 4.76 18.12 -12.15
C HIS A 206 4.60 16.70 -12.72
N PHE A 207 4.65 15.68 -11.86
CA PHE A 207 4.46 14.30 -12.29
C PHE A 207 3.00 14.01 -12.56
N ILE A 208 2.69 13.71 -13.82
CA ILE A 208 1.36 13.29 -14.27
C ILE A 208 1.51 11.88 -14.85
N TYR A 209 0.76 10.93 -14.31
CA TYR A 209 0.78 9.54 -14.73
C TYR A 209 0.24 9.37 -16.16
N ASP A 210 -0.86 10.07 -16.48
CA ASP A 210 -1.49 10.02 -17.79
C ASP A 210 -0.97 11.09 -18.76
N ILE A 211 -0.53 10.63 -19.94
CA ILE A 211 -0.03 11.49 -21.02
C ILE A 211 -1.17 12.34 -21.62
N SER A 212 -2.42 11.86 -21.61
CA SER A 212 -3.56 12.66 -22.12
C SER A 212 -3.94 13.80 -21.17
N ALA A 213 -3.84 13.56 -19.85
CA ALA A 213 -3.88 14.60 -18.85
C ALA A 213 -2.70 15.57 -18.99
N LYS A 214 -1.51 15.14 -19.46
CA LYS A 214 -0.45 16.09 -19.86
C LYS A 214 -0.88 16.96 -21.05
N THR A 215 -1.56 16.42 -22.07
CA THR A 215 -2.04 17.20 -23.23
C THR A 215 -3.22 18.12 -22.89
N LYS A 216 -4.10 17.73 -21.97
CA LYS A 216 -5.14 18.63 -21.42
C LYS A 216 -4.57 19.64 -20.43
N ALA A 217 -3.60 19.24 -19.60
CA ALA A 217 -2.89 20.13 -18.68
C ALA A 217 -1.90 21.06 -19.38
N LEU A 218 -1.46 20.73 -20.60
CA LEU A 218 -0.77 21.64 -21.53
C LEU A 218 -1.66 22.85 -21.89
N GLN A 219 -2.99 22.75 -21.79
CA GLN A 219 -3.89 23.91 -21.87
C GLN A 219 -4.06 24.63 -20.52
N LEU A 220 -3.80 23.94 -19.39
CA LEU A 220 -3.79 24.50 -18.02
C LEU A 220 -2.38 24.97 -17.59
N GLN A 221 -1.40 24.99 -18.50
CA GLN A 221 0.03 25.27 -18.26
C GLN A 221 0.35 26.71 -17.83
N ASN A 222 -0.66 27.53 -17.53
CA ASN A 222 -0.47 28.87 -16.98
C ASN A 222 -0.03 28.88 -15.50
N ASN A 223 -0.14 27.76 -14.78
CA ASN A 223 0.37 27.67 -13.41
C ASN A 223 1.68 26.87 -13.39
N SER A 224 2.80 27.57 -13.20
CA SER A 224 4.10 26.95 -12.97
C SER A 224 4.13 26.30 -11.59
N TYR A 225 3.66 25.05 -11.48
CA TYR A 225 3.88 24.24 -10.28
C TYR A 225 5.39 24.15 -9.99
N LEU A 226 5.77 24.61 -8.81
CA LEU A 226 7.14 24.66 -8.34
C LEU A 226 7.17 24.24 -6.87
N TRP A 227 8.17 23.43 -6.54
CA TRP A 227 8.43 22.94 -5.19
C TRP A 227 9.87 23.28 -4.77
N GLN A 228 10.02 23.55 -3.49
CA GLN A 228 11.28 23.63 -2.75
C GLN A 228 11.63 22.21 -2.33
N ILE A 229 12.57 21.61 -3.04
CA ILE A 229 12.86 20.17 -2.92
C ILE A 229 14.21 19.96 -2.24
N PRO A 230 14.25 19.33 -1.04
CA PRO A 230 15.49 18.86 -0.45
C PRO A 230 15.91 17.54 -1.11
N LEU A 231 16.66 17.64 -2.21
CA LEU A 231 17.13 16.49 -2.98
C LEU A 231 18.42 15.92 -2.38
N THR A 232 18.34 14.73 -1.82
CA THR A 232 19.51 13.97 -1.38
C THR A 232 20.16 13.27 -2.58
N ILE A 233 21.47 13.41 -2.75
CA ILE A 233 22.23 12.82 -3.85
C ILE A 233 23.43 12.07 -3.30
N VAL A 234 23.72 10.94 -3.95
CA VAL A 234 24.96 10.18 -3.81
C VAL A 234 25.52 9.89 -5.19
N VAL A 235 26.85 9.97 -5.30
CA VAL A 235 27.59 9.55 -6.49
C VAL A 235 28.39 8.31 -6.12
N GLY A 236 28.20 7.26 -6.91
CA GLY A 236 28.92 6.01 -6.73
C GLY A 236 29.64 5.60 -7.99
N ASN A 237 30.67 4.78 -7.83
CA ASN A 237 31.28 4.03 -8.91
C ASN A 237 31.27 2.53 -8.52
N ARG A 238 32.16 1.73 -9.11
CA ARG A 238 32.24 0.29 -8.84
C ARG A 238 32.83 -0.11 -7.48
N SER A 239 33.44 0.82 -6.76
CA SER A 239 34.25 0.50 -5.57
C SER A 239 34.04 1.49 -4.41
N HIS A 240 33.43 2.64 -4.68
CA HIS A 240 33.26 3.71 -3.72
C HIS A 240 31.92 4.41 -3.93
N VAL A 241 31.27 4.74 -2.82
CA VAL A 241 30.02 5.50 -2.76
C VAL A 241 30.27 6.74 -1.91
N SER A 242 30.00 7.92 -2.46
CA SER A 242 30.21 9.18 -1.75
C SER A 242 29.24 9.35 -0.56
N SER A 243 29.58 10.23 0.36
CA SER A 243 28.65 10.68 1.40
C SER A 243 27.41 11.35 0.80
N GLU A 244 26.27 11.19 1.46
CA GLU A 244 25.01 11.83 1.10
C GLU A 244 25.13 13.36 1.21
N THR A 245 24.73 14.05 0.14
CA THR A 245 24.69 15.51 0.09
C THR A 245 23.28 15.97 -0.23
N ILE A 246 22.81 17.02 0.44
CA ILE A 246 21.51 17.63 0.17
C ILE A 246 21.70 18.84 -0.77
N ILE A 247 20.98 18.83 -1.89
CA ILE A 247 20.85 19.94 -2.83
C ILE A 247 19.42 20.48 -2.72
N TRP A 248 19.28 21.79 -2.49
CA TRP A 248 17.97 22.45 -2.55
C TRP A 248 17.68 22.86 -3.99
N VAL A 249 16.57 22.38 -4.52
CA VAL A 249 16.10 22.71 -5.87
C VAL A 249 14.85 23.58 -5.75
N SER A 250 14.91 24.79 -6.29
CA SER A 250 13.84 25.79 -6.17
C SER A 250 13.25 26.19 -7.53
N ASN A 251 14.09 26.28 -8.56
CA ASN A 251 13.73 26.67 -9.91
C ASN A 251 13.37 25.47 -10.79
N LYS A 252 12.75 25.72 -11.96
CA LYS A 252 12.40 24.67 -12.93
C LYS A 252 13.61 23.88 -13.43
N SER A 253 14.74 24.57 -13.61
CA SER A 253 16.01 23.99 -14.10
C SER A 253 17.16 24.69 -13.41
N GLU A 254 18.08 23.92 -12.82
CA GLU A 254 19.25 24.43 -12.10
C GLU A 254 20.50 23.64 -12.46
N HIS A 255 21.65 24.32 -12.40
CA HIS A 255 22.95 23.72 -12.61
C HIS A 255 23.68 23.59 -11.28
N HIS A 256 24.08 22.37 -10.94
CA HIS A 256 24.80 22.08 -9.70
C HIS A 256 26.15 21.44 -10.01
N ARG A 257 27.20 21.85 -9.29
CA ARG A 257 28.53 21.25 -9.40
C ARG A 257 28.65 20.07 -8.44
N ILE A 258 29.18 18.96 -8.93
CA ILE A 258 29.48 17.78 -8.12
C ILE A 258 31.00 17.60 -8.06
N ALA A 259 31.53 17.28 -6.88
CA ALA A 259 32.96 17.21 -6.63
C ALA A 259 33.68 16.17 -7.52
N TYR A 260 33.02 15.04 -7.82
CA TYR A 260 33.62 13.95 -8.60
C TYR A 260 32.59 13.27 -9.51
N LEU A 261 32.82 13.31 -10.82
CA LEU A 261 31.98 12.65 -11.81
C LEU A 261 32.84 12.02 -12.93
N ASP A 262 33.14 10.73 -12.79
CA ASP A 262 33.85 9.98 -13.83
C ASP A 262 32.89 9.37 -14.85
N LYS A 263 33.43 8.93 -16.00
CA LYS A 263 32.64 8.26 -17.05
C LYS A 263 31.90 7.01 -16.55
N GLY A 264 32.41 6.35 -15.53
CA GLY A 264 31.84 5.14 -14.93
C GLY A 264 31.03 5.38 -13.66
N SER A 265 30.89 6.64 -13.22
CA SER A 265 30.13 6.97 -12.02
C SER A 265 28.65 7.07 -12.32
N TRP A 266 27.83 6.47 -11.46
CA TRP A 266 26.38 6.62 -11.45
C TRP A 266 25.97 7.62 -10.37
N ILE A 267 24.86 8.31 -10.61
CA ILE A 267 24.23 9.23 -9.68
C ILE A 267 22.91 8.62 -9.23
N LEU A 268 22.66 8.65 -7.92
CA LEU A 268 21.37 8.29 -7.34
C LEU A 268 20.85 9.46 -6.50
N GLY A 269 19.64 9.92 -6.85
CA GLY A 269 18.88 10.91 -6.10
C GLY A 269 17.78 10.28 -5.24
N ASN A 270 17.33 11.03 -4.23
CA ASN A 270 16.30 10.63 -3.25
C ASN A 270 16.68 9.38 -2.45
N ILE A 271 17.80 9.47 -1.73
CA ILE A 271 18.31 8.41 -0.85
C ILE A 271 17.24 8.01 0.18
N ASN A 272 17.06 6.70 0.33
CA ASN A 272 16.04 6.05 1.17
C ASN A 272 14.60 6.46 0.84
N GLN A 273 14.38 7.05 -0.34
CA GLN A 273 13.09 7.58 -0.78
C GLN A 273 12.47 8.53 0.26
N THR A 274 13.30 9.30 0.98
CA THR A 274 12.81 10.16 2.07
C THR A 274 11.95 11.30 1.57
N GLY A 275 12.20 11.78 0.35
CA GLY A 275 11.46 12.86 -0.29
C GLY A 275 10.21 12.37 -1.03
N TYR A 276 9.15 13.16 -0.98
CA TYR A 276 7.87 12.88 -1.65
C TYR A 276 7.90 13.29 -3.13
N PHE A 277 8.85 12.75 -3.90
CA PHE A 277 9.04 13.03 -5.32
C PHE A 277 9.68 11.85 -6.03
N ARG A 278 9.53 11.80 -7.36
CA ARG A 278 10.17 10.79 -8.20
C ARG A 278 11.46 11.33 -8.79
N VAL A 279 12.42 10.45 -9.07
CA VAL A 279 13.67 10.79 -9.74
C VAL A 279 13.75 10.03 -11.06
N ASN A 280 14.11 10.74 -12.12
CA ASN A 280 14.41 10.23 -13.43
C ASN A 280 15.84 10.62 -13.82
N TYR A 281 16.43 9.84 -14.70
CA TYR A 281 17.80 10.03 -15.19
C TYR A 281 17.84 9.90 -16.70
N ASP A 282 18.95 10.34 -17.31
CA ASP A 282 19.26 9.98 -18.68
C ASP A 282 19.50 8.48 -18.86
N LEU A 283 19.38 7.99 -20.10
CA LEU A 283 19.50 6.57 -20.42
C LEU A 283 20.85 5.97 -20.01
N ARG A 284 21.92 6.76 -20.03
CA ARG A 284 23.25 6.28 -19.64
C ARG A 284 23.31 6.02 -18.15
N ASN A 285 22.86 6.97 -17.32
CA ASN A 285 22.85 6.76 -15.87
C ASN A 285 21.93 5.59 -15.48
N TRP A 286 20.77 5.44 -16.13
CA TRP A 286 19.93 4.25 -15.96
C TRP A 286 20.68 2.95 -16.28
N LYS A 287 21.42 2.90 -17.39
CA LYS A 287 22.25 1.73 -17.73
C LYS A 287 23.34 1.44 -16.68
N LEU A 288 24.00 2.46 -16.14
CA LEU A 288 25.03 2.28 -15.11
C LEU A 288 24.44 1.78 -13.79
N LEU A 289 23.28 2.30 -13.38
CA LEU A 289 22.56 1.80 -12.20
C LEU A 289 22.11 0.34 -12.38
N ILE A 290 21.62 -0.02 -13.58
CA ILE A 290 21.25 -1.41 -13.91
C ILE A 290 22.48 -2.33 -13.91
N ASP A 291 23.60 -1.91 -14.49
CA ASP A 291 24.86 -2.69 -14.49
C ASP A 291 25.39 -2.89 -13.05
N GLN A 292 25.34 -1.86 -12.22
CA GLN A 292 25.70 -1.97 -10.80
C GLN A 292 24.80 -2.98 -10.07
N LEU A 293 23.47 -2.92 -10.29
CA LEU A 293 22.50 -3.85 -9.70
C LEU A 293 22.73 -5.30 -10.12
N ILE A 294 23.06 -5.55 -11.37
CA ILE A 294 23.32 -6.91 -11.88
C ILE A 294 24.61 -7.48 -11.28
N ARG A 295 25.65 -6.65 -11.12
CA ARG A 295 26.95 -7.08 -10.60
C ARG A 295 26.97 -7.24 -9.09
N ASN A 296 26.55 -6.21 -8.36
CA ASN A 296 26.57 -6.18 -6.90
C ASN A 296 25.37 -5.41 -6.37
N HIS A 297 24.30 -6.15 -6.13
CA HIS A 297 23.07 -5.61 -5.58
C HIS A 297 23.16 -5.29 -4.07
N GLU A 298 24.14 -5.85 -3.35
CA GLU A 298 24.28 -5.71 -1.89
C GLU A 298 24.92 -4.39 -1.47
N GLU A 299 25.65 -3.73 -2.37
CA GLU A 299 26.50 -2.59 -2.04
C GLU A 299 25.70 -1.34 -1.64
N TYR A 300 24.48 -1.14 -2.18
CA TYR A 300 23.71 0.07 -1.86
C TYR A 300 22.21 0.02 -2.24
N ILE A 301 21.87 -0.47 -3.43
CA ILE A 301 20.53 -0.26 -4.01
C ILE A 301 19.47 -1.21 -3.42
N LEU A 302 19.80 -2.46 -3.08
CA LEU A 302 18.86 -3.33 -2.35
C LEU A 302 18.75 -2.99 -0.85
N LYS A 303 19.66 -2.26 -0.21
CA LYS A 303 19.39 -1.79 1.17
C LYS A 303 18.15 -0.89 1.23
N GLN A 304 17.85 -0.17 0.15
CA GLN A 304 16.70 0.75 0.07
C GLN A 304 15.39 0.07 -0.36
N VAL A 305 15.45 -0.90 -1.29
CA VAL A 305 14.26 -1.62 -1.79
C VAL A 305 14.01 -2.92 -1.04
N ALA A 306 15.08 -3.64 -0.68
CA ALA A 306 15.03 -4.98 -0.13
C ALA A 306 14.86 -5.03 1.38
N THR A 307 14.98 -3.94 2.14
CA THR A 307 14.49 -3.95 3.53
C THR A 307 12.98 -4.21 3.61
N THR A 308 12.24 -4.00 2.52
CA THR A 308 10.81 -4.35 2.40
C THR A 308 10.59 -5.76 1.84
N TYR A 309 11.44 -6.22 0.90
CA TYR A 309 11.32 -7.56 0.30
C TYR A 309 12.00 -8.69 1.12
N ILE A 310 13.11 -8.42 1.79
CA ILE A 310 13.86 -9.39 2.63
C ILE A 310 13.21 -9.54 4.01
N LYS A 311 12.49 -8.53 4.51
CA LYS A 311 11.65 -8.66 5.73
C LYS A 311 10.42 -9.55 5.53
N LEU A 312 10.06 -9.88 4.29
CA LEU A 312 8.95 -10.79 3.99
C LEU A 312 9.30 -12.27 4.16
N GLY A 313 10.48 -12.61 4.71
CA GLY A 313 10.76 -13.97 5.17
C GLY A 313 10.54 -15.04 4.10
N TRP A 314 10.79 -14.72 2.83
CA TRP A 314 10.72 -15.72 1.78
C TRP A 314 11.78 -16.79 2.07
N PRO A 315 11.40 -18.09 2.15
CA PRO A 315 12.35 -19.13 2.49
C PRO A 315 13.40 -19.20 1.38
N LYS A 316 14.65 -18.91 1.71
CA LYS A 316 15.78 -19.29 0.86
C LYS A 316 15.75 -20.81 0.75
N ASN A 317 15.60 -21.28 -0.48
CA ASN A 317 15.66 -22.66 -0.92
C ASN A 317 16.44 -23.57 0.04
N ASN A 318 15.71 -24.35 0.83
CA ASN A 318 16.14 -25.60 1.44
C ASN A 318 14.89 -26.39 1.89
N PHE A 319 13.99 -26.69 0.95
CA PHE A 319 12.96 -27.71 1.16
C PHE A 319 13.45 -29.04 0.57
N ASN A 320 14.42 -29.67 1.26
CA ASN A 320 14.75 -31.09 1.04
C ASN A 320 13.82 -32.04 1.80
N GLY A 321 12.74 -31.53 2.40
CA GLY A 321 11.61 -32.31 2.88
C GLY A 321 10.38 -31.92 2.08
N SER A 322 9.60 -32.91 1.63
CA SER A 322 8.32 -32.63 0.99
C SER A 322 7.50 -31.76 1.95
N LEU A 323 7.04 -30.60 1.48
CA LEU A 323 6.14 -29.71 2.22
C LEU A 323 4.86 -30.46 2.67
N LEU A 324 4.60 -31.58 2.01
CA LEU A 324 3.57 -32.57 2.28
C LEU A 324 3.80 -33.25 3.64
N GLN A 325 5.02 -33.67 3.98
CA GLN A 325 5.27 -34.49 5.17
C GLN A 325 4.95 -33.75 6.50
N ALA A 326 5.01 -32.42 6.52
CA ALA A 326 4.78 -31.62 7.72
C ALA A 326 3.30 -31.22 7.94
N SER A 327 2.45 -31.28 6.91
CA SER A 327 1.03 -30.90 7.01
C SER A 327 0.12 -32.02 7.51
N TYR A 328 0.65 -33.22 7.73
CA TYR A 328 -0.15 -34.40 8.07
C TYR A 328 -0.61 -34.45 9.54
N GLN A 329 -0.19 -33.52 10.41
CA GLN A 329 -0.51 -33.56 11.84
C GLN A 329 -0.66 -32.21 12.57
N HIS A 330 -0.49 -31.07 11.91
CA HIS A 330 -0.48 -29.75 12.58
C HIS A 330 -1.41 -28.75 11.89
N GLU A 331 -2.05 -27.88 12.67
CA GLU A 331 -2.77 -26.71 12.16
C GLU A 331 -1.91 -25.95 11.15
N ILE A 332 -2.51 -25.51 10.03
CA ILE A 332 -1.80 -24.68 9.05
C ILE A 332 -1.27 -23.43 9.79
N PRO A 333 0.04 -23.12 9.70
CA PRO A 333 0.60 -21.95 10.38
C PRO A 333 -0.07 -20.66 9.92
N LEU A 334 -0.35 -19.75 10.85
CA LEU A 334 -1.10 -18.50 10.60
C LEU A 334 -0.58 -17.71 9.39
N ASN A 335 0.74 -17.65 9.22
CA ASN A 335 1.41 -16.83 8.21
C ASN A 335 1.33 -17.39 6.77
N VAL A 336 0.81 -18.61 6.60
CA VAL A 336 0.68 -19.24 5.27
C VAL A 336 -0.76 -19.67 4.95
N ARG A 337 -1.71 -19.39 5.86
CA ARG A 337 -3.12 -19.82 5.72
C ARG A 337 -3.77 -19.23 4.48
N ASP A 338 -3.53 -17.95 4.19
CA ASP A 338 -4.00 -17.25 3.01
C ASP A 338 -3.57 -17.95 1.71
N ILE A 339 -2.29 -18.25 1.59
CA ILE A 339 -1.72 -18.93 0.42
C ILE A 339 -2.28 -20.35 0.29
N VAL A 340 -2.28 -21.11 1.38
CA VAL A 340 -2.72 -22.51 1.37
C VAL A 340 -4.21 -22.62 1.04
N TYR A 341 -5.08 -21.81 1.66
CA TYR A 341 -6.50 -21.85 1.38
C TYR A 341 -6.82 -21.35 -0.03
N CYS A 342 -6.25 -20.22 -0.46
CA CYS A 342 -6.47 -19.69 -1.81
C CYS A 342 -6.00 -20.69 -2.89
N THR A 343 -4.82 -21.29 -2.71
CA THR A 343 -4.30 -22.33 -3.62
C THR A 343 -5.18 -23.58 -3.61
N GLY A 344 -5.65 -24.00 -2.43
CA GLY A 344 -6.57 -25.12 -2.30
C GLY A 344 -7.87 -24.87 -3.07
N VAL A 345 -8.49 -23.72 -2.88
CA VAL A 345 -9.74 -23.36 -3.57
C VAL A 345 -9.56 -23.19 -5.09
N SER A 346 -8.44 -22.64 -5.55
CA SER A 346 -8.17 -22.48 -6.99
C SER A 346 -7.93 -23.83 -7.70
N LEU A 347 -7.16 -24.73 -7.07
CA LEU A 347 -6.71 -25.97 -7.73
C LEU A 347 -7.66 -27.16 -7.60
N LEU A 348 -8.66 -27.10 -6.72
CA LEU A 348 -9.45 -28.26 -6.29
C LEU A 348 -10.94 -28.10 -6.55
N ASP A 349 -11.65 -29.18 -6.26
CA ASP A 349 -13.07 -29.36 -6.55
C ASP A 349 -13.97 -28.60 -5.56
N GLU A 350 -15.26 -28.51 -5.90
CA GLU A 350 -16.30 -27.81 -5.13
C GLU A 350 -16.33 -28.19 -3.64
N ASP A 351 -16.00 -29.44 -3.29
CA ASP A 351 -15.91 -29.92 -1.91
C ASP A 351 -14.97 -29.09 -1.03
N VAL A 352 -13.86 -28.60 -1.60
CA VAL A 352 -12.89 -27.78 -0.86
C VAL A 352 -13.45 -26.39 -0.62
N TRP A 353 -14.14 -25.85 -1.63
CA TRP A 353 -14.83 -24.57 -1.51
C TRP A 353 -15.89 -24.65 -0.41
N GLU A 354 -16.71 -25.70 -0.40
CA GLU A 354 -17.73 -25.94 0.63
C GLU A 354 -17.13 -26.14 2.03
N PHE A 355 -15.98 -26.82 2.13
CA PHE A 355 -15.27 -26.96 3.39
C PHE A 355 -14.82 -25.60 3.94
N ILE A 356 -14.24 -24.73 3.09
CA ILE A 356 -13.82 -23.38 3.49
C ILE A 356 -15.05 -22.53 3.84
N TRP A 357 -16.16 -22.67 3.11
CA TRP A 357 -17.43 -22.00 3.38
C TRP A 357 -18.01 -22.40 4.75
N MET A 358 -18.04 -23.69 5.05
CA MET A 358 -18.43 -24.22 6.36
C MET A 358 -17.51 -23.67 7.46
N LYS A 359 -16.20 -23.66 7.22
CA LYS A 359 -15.22 -23.13 8.18
C LYS A 359 -15.45 -21.65 8.46
N PHE A 360 -15.75 -20.86 7.43
CA PHE A 360 -16.08 -19.43 7.57
C PHE A 360 -17.25 -19.18 8.51
N HIS A 361 -18.31 -20.00 8.43
CA HIS A 361 -19.46 -19.89 9.33
C HIS A 361 -19.17 -20.39 10.74
N SER A 362 -18.30 -21.39 10.90
CA SER A 362 -17.93 -21.94 12.20
C SER A 362 -17.01 -21.05 13.04
N THR A 363 -16.16 -20.24 12.40
CA THR A 363 -15.15 -19.45 13.11
C THR A 363 -15.74 -18.16 13.68
N THR A 364 -15.32 -17.78 14.87
CA THR A 364 -15.66 -16.50 15.51
C THR A 364 -14.58 -15.44 15.32
N ALA A 365 -13.39 -15.84 14.88
CA ALA A 365 -12.25 -14.94 14.72
C ALA A 365 -12.39 -14.08 13.46
N VAL A 366 -12.53 -12.77 13.64
CA VAL A 366 -12.68 -11.80 12.52
C VAL A 366 -11.50 -11.85 11.55
N SER A 367 -10.27 -12.02 12.05
CA SER A 367 -9.08 -12.14 11.21
C SER A 367 -9.10 -13.40 10.35
N GLU A 368 -9.54 -14.53 10.88
CA GLU A 368 -9.65 -15.78 10.13
C GLU A 368 -10.79 -15.72 9.11
N LYS A 369 -11.94 -15.13 9.48
CA LYS A 369 -13.06 -14.93 8.54
C LYS A 369 -12.64 -14.21 7.26
N LYS A 370 -11.81 -13.17 7.38
CA LYS A 370 -11.31 -12.41 6.22
C LYS A 370 -10.44 -13.26 5.31
N ILE A 371 -9.51 -14.03 5.89
CA ILE A 371 -8.64 -14.95 5.15
C ILE A 371 -9.48 -16.01 4.41
N LEU A 372 -10.50 -16.57 5.07
CA LEU A 372 -11.37 -17.58 4.47
C LEU A 372 -12.23 -16.98 3.34
N LEU A 373 -12.80 -15.79 3.53
CA LEU A 373 -13.55 -15.09 2.48
C LEU A 373 -12.67 -14.79 1.26
N GLU A 374 -11.46 -14.27 1.47
CA GLU A 374 -10.51 -14.03 0.38
C GLU A 374 -10.19 -15.34 -0.35
N ALA A 375 -9.92 -16.43 0.37
CA ALA A 375 -9.66 -17.73 -0.22
C ALA A 375 -10.82 -18.26 -1.08
N LEU A 376 -12.07 -18.06 -0.66
CA LEU A 376 -13.27 -18.47 -1.43
C LEU A 376 -13.37 -17.74 -2.78
N THR A 377 -12.85 -16.52 -2.86
CA THR A 377 -12.80 -15.75 -4.13
C THR A 377 -11.69 -16.19 -5.08
N CYS A 378 -10.76 -17.05 -4.65
CA CYS A 378 -9.69 -17.60 -5.48
C CYS A 378 -10.13 -18.73 -6.42
N SER A 379 -11.41 -19.14 -6.38
CA SER A 379 -11.91 -20.24 -7.20
C SER A 379 -11.74 -19.97 -8.69
N ASP A 380 -11.31 -20.99 -9.44
CA ASP A 380 -11.29 -20.95 -10.91
C ASP A 380 -12.70 -21.17 -11.51
N ASP A 381 -13.66 -21.66 -10.70
CA ASP A 381 -15.05 -21.91 -11.12
C ASP A 381 -15.92 -20.65 -11.02
N ARG A 382 -16.33 -20.17 -12.20
CA ARG A 382 -17.22 -19.02 -12.38
C ARG A 382 -18.57 -19.17 -11.69
N ASN A 383 -19.11 -20.39 -11.57
CA ASN A 383 -20.39 -20.64 -10.90
C ASN A 383 -20.27 -20.41 -9.40
N LEU A 384 -19.17 -20.87 -8.78
CA LEU A 384 -18.89 -20.67 -7.36
C LEU A 384 -18.65 -19.18 -7.05
N LEU A 385 -17.91 -18.47 -7.91
CA LEU A 385 -17.72 -17.03 -7.77
C LEU A 385 -19.06 -16.27 -7.88
N ASN A 386 -19.91 -16.62 -8.83
CA ASN A 386 -21.23 -16.00 -8.98
C ASN A 386 -22.17 -16.35 -7.81
N ARG A 387 -22.10 -17.57 -7.28
CA ARG A 387 -22.83 -17.96 -6.06
C ARG A 387 -22.38 -17.11 -4.88
N LEU A 388 -21.08 -16.94 -4.69
CA LEU A 388 -20.51 -16.13 -3.62
C LEU A 388 -20.93 -14.65 -3.71
N LEU A 389 -20.92 -14.07 -4.92
CA LEU A 389 -21.41 -12.71 -5.16
C LEU A 389 -22.89 -12.55 -4.78
N ASN A 390 -23.74 -13.53 -5.10
CA ASN A 390 -25.15 -13.45 -4.72
C ASN A 390 -25.33 -13.60 -3.20
N LEU A 391 -24.57 -14.50 -2.57
CA LEU A 391 -24.57 -14.67 -1.11
C LEU A 391 -24.07 -13.42 -0.38
N SER A 392 -23.15 -12.66 -0.97
CA SER A 392 -22.61 -11.44 -0.35
C SER A 392 -23.64 -10.32 -0.18
N LEU A 393 -24.80 -10.37 -0.84
CA LEU A 393 -25.88 -9.40 -0.62
C LEU A 393 -26.75 -9.76 0.59
N ASN A 394 -26.67 -11.00 1.10
CA ASN A 394 -27.38 -11.41 2.29
C ASN A 394 -26.57 -11.05 3.55
N SER A 395 -27.02 -10.03 4.27
CA SER A 395 -26.40 -9.52 5.50
C SER A 395 -26.35 -10.53 6.64
N GLU A 396 -27.20 -11.55 6.63
CA GLU A 396 -27.21 -12.64 7.62
C GLU A 396 -26.06 -13.63 7.40
N VAL A 397 -25.63 -13.77 6.15
CA VAL A 397 -24.61 -14.74 5.73
C VAL A 397 -23.23 -14.09 5.69
N VAL A 398 -23.14 -12.91 5.08
CA VAL A 398 -21.91 -12.11 4.98
C VAL A 398 -22.22 -10.71 5.49
N LEU A 399 -21.42 -10.23 6.44
CA LEU A 399 -21.58 -8.88 6.97
C LEU A 399 -21.40 -7.85 5.85
N ASP A 400 -22.18 -6.76 5.88
CA ASP A 400 -22.15 -5.73 4.84
C ASP A 400 -20.76 -5.12 4.61
N GLN A 401 -19.95 -4.99 5.67
CA GLN A 401 -18.57 -4.54 5.56
C GLN A 401 -17.66 -5.52 4.79
N ASP A 402 -17.93 -6.82 4.88
CA ASP A 402 -17.15 -7.88 4.24
C ASP A 402 -17.66 -8.15 2.82
N ALA A 403 -18.91 -7.83 2.53
CA ALA A 403 -19.50 -7.96 1.20
C ALA A 403 -18.76 -7.12 0.14
N ILE A 404 -18.35 -5.89 0.49
CA ILE A 404 -17.53 -5.05 -0.40
C ILE A 404 -16.19 -5.73 -0.69
N ASP A 405 -15.54 -6.28 0.33
CA ASP A 405 -14.27 -7.00 0.15
C ASP A 405 -14.47 -8.21 -0.77
N VAL A 406 -15.52 -9.01 -0.59
CA VAL A 406 -15.83 -10.14 -1.48
C VAL A 406 -15.95 -9.68 -2.94
N ILE A 407 -16.75 -8.65 -3.22
CA ILE A 407 -16.95 -8.15 -4.59
C ILE A 407 -15.62 -7.69 -5.21
N ILE A 408 -14.79 -6.97 -4.45
CA ILE A 408 -13.48 -6.49 -4.91
C ILE A 408 -12.51 -7.65 -5.17
N HIS A 409 -12.46 -8.66 -4.29
CA HIS A 409 -11.57 -9.81 -4.49
C HIS A 409 -12.01 -10.67 -5.68
N VAL A 410 -13.32 -10.84 -5.91
CA VAL A 410 -13.81 -11.48 -7.15
C VAL A 410 -13.45 -10.65 -8.39
N ALA A 411 -13.47 -9.31 -8.31
CA ALA A 411 -13.03 -8.45 -9.41
C ALA A 411 -11.52 -8.57 -9.74
N ARG A 412 -10.69 -8.86 -8.73
CA ARG A 412 -9.26 -9.15 -8.87
C ARG A 412 -8.99 -10.50 -9.53
N ASN A 413 -9.86 -11.49 -9.31
CA ASN A 413 -9.74 -12.81 -9.91
C ASN A 413 -9.89 -12.73 -11.44
N PRO A 414 -8.93 -13.23 -12.24
CA PRO A 414 -9.02 -13.23 -13.71
C PRO A 414 -10.28 -13.90 -14.27
N HIS A 415 -10.80 -14.94 -13.61
CA HIS A 415 -12.02 -15.65 -14.00
C HIS A 415 -13.29 -14.99 -13.49
N GLY A 416 -13.18 -14.12 -12.46
CA GLY A 416 -14.30 -13.42 -11.81
C GLY A 416 -14.48 -11.96 -12.21
N ARG A 417 -13.49 -11.35 -12.87
CA ARG A 417 -13.48 -9.90 -13.17
C ARG A 417 -14.72 -9.40 -13.90
N ASP A 418 -15.07 -10.06 -15.00
CA ASP A 418 -16.22 -9.70 -15.81
C ASP A 418 -17.56 -10.00 -15.10
N LEU A 419 -17.59 -11.07 -14.29
CA LEU A 419 -18.73 -11.39 -13.43
C LEU A 419 -18.95 -10.30 -12.38
N ALA A 420 -17.89 -9.88 -11.68
CA ALA A 420 -17.97 -8.82 -10.67
C ALA A 420 -18.40 -7.48 -11.27
N TRP A 421 -17.86 -7.12 -12.44
CA TRP A 421 -18.26 -5.90 -13.14
C TRP A 421 -19.74 -5.94 -13.58
N LYS A 422 -20.20 -7.06 -14.12
CA LYS A 422 -21.61 -7.26 -14.47
C LYS A 422 -22.50 -7.18 -13.22
N PHE A 423 -22.15 -7.93 -12.18
CA PHE A 423 -22.88 -7.97 -10.92
C PHE A 423 -23.00 -6.59 -10.28
N PHE A 424 -21.90 -5.83 -10.25
CA PHE A 424 -21.87 -4.46 -9.74
C PHE A 424 -22.88 -3.56 -10.46
N ARG A 425 -22.93 -3.61 -11.80
CA ARG A 425 -23.90 -2.82 -12.57
C ARG A 425 -25.34 -3.27 -12.34
N ASP A 426 -25.58 -4.58 -12.39
CA ASP A 426 -26.92 -5.15 -12.25
C ASP A 426 -27.52 -4.89 -10.85
N LYS A 427 -26.67 -4.85 -9.82
CA LYS A 427 -27.07 -4.70 -8.42
C LYS A 427 -26.80 -3.31 -7.85
N TRP A 428 -26.41 -2.35 -8.68
CA TRP A 428 -26.02 -1.00 -8.24
C TRP A 428 -27.06 -0.31 -7.38
N LYS A 429 -28.35 -0.42 -7.72
CA LYS A 429 -29.42 0.19 -6.92
C LYS A 429 -29.38 -0.30 -5.47
N ILE A 430 -29.17 -1.60 -5.25
CA ILE A 430 -29.08 -2.21 -3.91
C ILE A 430 -27.79 -1.74 -3.21
N LEU A 431 -26.67 -1.80 -3.92
CA LEU A 431 -25.35 -1.41 -3.39
C LEU A 431 -25.33 0.08 -3.02
N ASN A 432 -25.92 0.96 -3.83
CA ASN A 432 -25.99 2.38 -3.57
C ASN A 432 -26.96 2.72 -2.44
N THR A 433 -28.08 2.01 -2.29
CA THR A 433 -28.94 2.19 -1.10
C THR A 433 -28.23 1.74 0.18
N ARG A 434 -27.47 0.65 0.14
CA ARG A 434 -26.79 0.10 1.32
C ARG A 434 -25.54 0.89 1.73
N TYR A 435 -24.77 1.37 0.75
CA TYR A 435 -23.45 1.97 0.97
C TYR A 435 -23.32 3.43 0.49
N GLY A 436 -24.34 3.99 -0.18
CA GLY A 436 -24.26 5.30 -0.83
C GLY A 436 -24.12 6.48 0.13
N GLU A 437 -24.67 6.37 1.35
CA GLU A 437 -24.45 7.38 2.41
C GLU A 437 -23.03 7.26 2.99
N ALA A 438 -22.49 6.03 3.04
CA ALA A 438 -21.14 5.75 3.49
C ALA A 438 -20.14 6.00 2.35
N LEU A 439 -19.86 7.28 2.10
CA LEU A 439 -18.89 7.80 1.13
C LEU A 439 -17.65 6.90 0.94
N PHE A 440 -16.96 6.57 2.03
CA PHE A 440 -15.76 5.72 2.00
C PHE A 440 -16.00 4.34 1.36
N MET A 441 -17.09 3.68 1.76
CA MET A 441 -17.44 2.33 1.30
C MET A 441 -17.85 2.33 -0.18
N ASN A 442 -18.61 3.34 -0.59
CA ASN A 442 -19.01 3.52 -1.99
C ASN A 442 -17.79 3.72 -2.92
N SER A 443 -16.86 4.59 -2.52
CA SER A 443 -15.63 4.83 -3.30
C SER A 443 -14.74 3.60 -3.38
N LYS A 444 -14.52 2.93 -2.24
CA LYS A 444 -13.75 1.68 -2.19
C LYS A 444 -14.31 0.62 -3.14
N LEU A 445 -15.64 0.46 -3.17
CA LEU A 445 -16.32 -0.48 -4.05
C LEU A 445 -16.15 -0.10 -5.54
N ILE A 446 -16.41 1.16 -5.90
CA ILE A 446 -16.27 1.64 -7.28
C ILE A 446 -14.82 1.46 -7.75
N SER A 447 -13.85 1.97 -6.99
CA SER A 447 -12.43 1.89 -7.30
C SER A 447 -11.98 0.43 -7.42
N GLY A 448 -12.33 -0.43 -6.46
CA GLY A 448 -11.88 -1.83 -6.46
C GLY A 448 -12.46 -2.70 -7.58
N VAL A 449 -13.72 -2.47 -8.00
CA VAL A 449 -14.31 -3.23 -9.12
C VAL A 449 -13.79 -2.74 -10.48
N THR A 450 -13.51 -1.44 -10.60
CA THR A 450 -13.09 -0.84 -11.87
C THR A 450 -11.57 -0.85 -12.09
N GLU A 451 -10.77 -1.07 -11.04
CA GLU A 451 -9.30 -1.01 -11.04
C GLU A 451 -8.64 -1.81 -12.17
N PHE A 452 -9.20 -2.98 -12.52
CA PHE A 452 -8.60 -3.91 -13.48
C PHE A 452 -9.27 -3.91 -14.87
N LEU A 453 -10.23 -3.01 -15.10
CA LEU A 453 -10.82 -2.80 -16.43
C LEU A 453 -9.78 -2.16 -17.35
N ASN A 454 -9.63 -2.71 -18.56
CA ASN A 454 -8.55 -2.32 -19.47
C ASN A 454 -8.88 -2.43 -20.97
N THR A 455 -10.16 -2.59 -21.33
CA THR A 455 -10.62 -2.60 -22.73
C THR A 455 -11.46 -1.36 -23.06
N GLU A 456 -11.46 -0.96 -24.34
CA GLU A 456 -12.28 0.17 -24.82
C GLU A 456 -13.79 -0.10 -24.63
N GLY A 457 -14.21 -1.37 -24.71
CA GLY A 457 -15.59 -1.78 -24.43
C GLY A 457 -15.99 -1.49 -22.98
N GLU A 458 -15.20 -1.97 -22.03
CA GLU A 458 -15.41 -1.72 -20.59
C GLU A 458 -15.38 -0.22 -20.25
N LEU A 459 -14.48 0.53 -20.87
CA LEU A 459 -14.41 1.99 -20.69
C LEU A 459 -15.68 2.68 -21.17
N LYS A 460 -16.20 2.32 -22.34
CA LYS A 460 -17.45 2.87 -22.87
C LYS A 460 -18.64 2.52 -21.98
N GLU A 461 -18.67 1.28 -21.50
CA GLU A 461 -19.67 0.80 -20.55
C GLU A 461 -19.66 1.60 -19.24
N LEU A 462 -18.48 1.82 -18.65
CA LEU A 462 -18.32 2.61 -17.42
C LEU A 462 -18.76 4.06 -17.62
N LYS A 463 -18.36 4.69 -18.74
CA LYS A 463 -18.79 6.06 -19.08
C LYS A 463 -20.30 6.19 -19.26
N ASN A 464 -20.93 5.21 -19.90
CA ASN A 464 -22.38 5.19 -20.08
C ASN A 464 -23.08 4.98 -18.74
N PHE A 465 -22.58 4.06 -17.92
CA PHE A 465 -23.11 3.77 -16.59
C PHE A 465 -23.07 5.00 -15.68
N MET A 466 -21.96 5.75 -15.70
CA MET A 466 -21.82 7.01 -14.94
C MET A 466 -22.88 8.05 -15.34
N LYS A 467 -23.22 8.17 -16.64
CA LYS A 467 -24.25 9.12 -17.10
C LYS A 467 -25.65 8.78 -16.59
N THR A 468 -25.91 7.50 -16.29
CA THR A 468 -27.22 7.04 -15.79
C THR A 468 -27.43 7.39 -14.31
N TYR A 469 -26.35 7.62 -13.56
CA TYR A 469 -26.40 7.85 -12.11
C TYR A 469 -25.68 9.15 -11.76
N ASP A 470 -26.45 10.23 -11.63
CA ASP A 470 -25.96 11.50 -11.07
C ASP A 470 -26.21 11.52 -9.56
N GLY A 471 -25.21 11.91 -8.78
CA GLY A 471 -25.28 11.91 -7.33
C GLY A 471 -23.93 11.85 -6.63
N VAL A 472 -23.96 11.52 -5.34
CA VAL A 472 -22.82 11.55 -4.42
C VAL A 472 -21.62 10.70 -4.89
N ALA A 473 -21.86 9.67 -5.71
CA ALA A 473 -20.83 8.80 -6.28
C ALA A 473 -20.09 9.38 -7.50
N SER A 474 -20.52 10.53 -8.04
CA SER A 474 -20.00 11.09 -9.30
C SER A 474 -18.49 11.37 -9.28
N ALA A 475 -17.96 11.84 -8.15
CA ALA A 475 -16.53 12.08 -7.98
C ALA A 475 -15.71 10.78 -8.04
N SER A 476 -16.21 9.70 -7.42
CA SER A 476 -15.55 8.39 -7.42
C SER A 476 -15.59 7.75 -8.81
N PHE A 477 -16.72 7.85 -9.52
CA PHE A 477 -16.81 7.39 -10.90
C PHE A 477 -15.91 8.17 -11.85
N SER A 478 -15.78 9.48 -11.68
CA SER A 478 -14.85 10.29 -12.49
C SER A 478 -13.41 9.81 -12.35
N ARG A 479 -12.95 9.53 -11.12
CA ARG A 479 -11.62 8.96 -10.85
C ARG A 479 -11.46 7.54 -11.43
N ALA A 480 -12.50 6.71 -11.31
CA ALA A 480 -12.50 5.38 -11.90
C ALA A 480 -12.36 5.45 -13.43
N VAL A 481 -13.08 6.35 -14.09
CA VAL A 481 -12.96 6.58 -15.54
C VAL A 481 -11.54 7.00 -15.91
N GLU A 482 -10.94 7.95 -15.20
CA GLU A 482 -9.54 8.36 -15.44
C GLU A 482 -8.56 7.19 -15.32
N THR A 483 -8.77 6.31 -14.33
CA THR A 483 -7.94 5.12 -14.10
C THR A 483 -8.10 4.10 -15.22
N VAL A 484 -9.33 3.77 -15.60
CA VAL A 484 -9.61 2.82 -16.69
C VAL A 484 -9.11 3.36 -18.03
N GLU A 485 -9.26 4.66 -18.29
CA GLU A 485 -8.69 5.30 -19.46
C GLU A 485 -7.16 5.17 -19.51
N ALA A 486 -6.48 5.35 -18.38
CA ALA A 486 -5.04 5.16 -18.29
C ALA A 486 -4.64 3.70 -18.55
N ASN A 487 -5.39 2.72 -18.03
CA ASN A 487 -5.16 1.29 -18.26
C ASN A 487 -5.31 0.92 -19.74
N VAL A 488 -6.40 1.36 -20.38
CA VAL A 488 -6.67 1.11 -21.81
C VAL A 488 -5.56 1.71 -22.68
N ARG A 489 -5.13 2.94 -22.38
CA ARG A 489 -4.04 3.59 -23.11
C ARG A 489 -2.70 2.88 -22.90
N TRP A 490 -2.37 2.52 -21.66
CA TRP A 490 -1.12 1.81 -21.36
C TRP A 490 -1.05 0.49 -22.12
N LYS A 491 -2.15 -0.28 -22.11
CA LYS A 491 -2.27 -1.52 -22.89
C LYS A 491 -2.06 -1.24 -24.38
N ARG A 492 -2.75 -0.25 -24.96
CA ARG A 492 -2.61 0.09 -26.37
C ARG A 492 -1.18 0.50 -26.78
N LEU A 493 -0.45 1.21 -25.92
CA LEU A 493 0.87 1.75 -26.24
C LEU A 493 2.01 0.73 -26.03
N TYR A 494 1.94 -0.06 -24.96
CA TYR A 494 3.09 -0.85 -24.49
C TYR A 494 2.88 -2.36 -24.52
N GLN A 495 1.67 -2.85 -24.83
CA GLN A 495 1.38 -4.29 -24.87
C GLN A 495 2.34 -5.03 -25.82
N ASP A 496 2.50 -4.54 -27.05
CA ASP A 496 3.32 -5.23 -28.05
C ASP A 496 4.81 -5.20 -27.71
N GLU A 497 5.32 -4.05 -27.24
CA GLU A 497 6.70 -3.91 -26.79
C GLU A 497 7.00 -4.85 -25.61
N LEU A 498 6.09 -4.94 -24.65
CA LEU A 498 6.21 -5.84 -23.51
C LEU A 498 6.22 -7.31 -23.96
N PHE A 499 5.34 -7.70 -24.88
CA PHE A 499 5.33 -9.08 -25.42
C PHE A 499 6.62 -9.41 -26.16
N GLN A 500 7.16 -8.48 -26.95
CA GLN A 500 8.44 -8.67 -27.62
C GLN A 500 9.60 -8.79 -26.62
N TRP A 501 9.61 -7.95 -25.58
CA TRP A 501 10.64 -7.99 -24.53
C TRP A 501 10.60 -9.32 -23.75
N LEU A 502 9.42 -9.77 -23.31
CA LEU A 502 9.23 -11.08 -22.67
C LEU A 502 9.62 -12.24 -23.60
N GLY A 503 9.26 -12.15 -24.89
CA GLY A 503 9.59 -13.15 -25.89
C GLY A 503 11.10 -13.32 -26.10
N LYS A 504 11.88 -12.23 -26.02
CA LYS A 504 13.34 -12.28 -26.07
C LYS A 504 13.93 -12.91 -24.81
N ALA A 505 13.40 -12.56 -23.64
CA ALA A 505 13.88 -13.07 -22.35
C ALA A 505 13.65 -14.58 -22.13
N VAL A 506 12.65 -15.18 -22.79
CA VAL A 506 12.35 -16.63 -22.69
C VAL A 506 13.13 -17.47 -23.69
N ARG A 507 13.71 -16.86 -24.74
CA ARG A 507 14.48 -17.57 -25.79
C ARG A 507 15.97 -17.72 -25.45
N HIS A 508 16.46 -16.94 -24.48
CA HIS A 508 17.79 -17.04 -23.89
C HIS A 508 17.65 -17.56 -22.47
#